data_AF-F5Z2U5-F1
#
_entry.id   AF-F5Z2U5-F1
#
_cell.length_a   1.000
_cell.length_b   1.000
_cell.length_c   1.000
_cell.angle_alpha   90.00
_cell.angle_beta   90.00
_cell.angle_gamma   90.00
#
_symmetry.space_group_name_H-M   'P 1'
#
loop_
_entity.id
_entity.type
_entity.pdbx_description
1 polymer ?
#
loop_
_entity_poly.entity_id
_entity_poly.type
_entity_poly.pdbx_seq_one_letter_code
_entity_poly.pdbx_strand_id
1 'polypeptide(L)'
;MSRRRREDFAILRSGPVIADPGARRSIAIMSWVARFTVPLTACCVSAVALVGAWIAPAPANADDSGFMKYLNSHGYTARYAGDEPISEPSVRALGHMICENLRVGRSVAVQAPNYPAWPQFTLIAEAAQHELCPGL
;
A
#
# COMPACT_ATOMS: atom_id res chain seq x y z
N MET A 1 9.58 -30.21 35.46
CA MET A 1 9.62 -28.73 35.60
C MET A 1 11.06 -28.26 35.57
N SER A 2 11.50 -27.57 34.53
CA SER A 2 12.12 -26.24 34.70
C SER A 2 12.53 -25.65 33.36
N ARG A 3 12.14 -24.39 33.24
CA ARG A 3 12.21 -23.50 32.10
C ARG A 3 13.60 -22.83 32.08
N ARG A 4 14.15 -22.69 30.87
CA ARG A 4 14.74 -21.45 30.33
C ARG A 4 16.17 -21.03 30.76
N ARG A 5 16.97 -20.80 29.70
CA ARG A 5 17.67 -19.54 29.37
C ARG A 5 19.17 -19.41 29.72
N ARG A 6 20.00 -19.43 28.67
CA ARG A 6 21.07 -18.45 28.36
C ARG A 6 21.79 -18.95 27.09
N GLU A 7 21.46 -18.50 25.89
CA GLU A 7 21.88 -17.21 25.29
C GLU A 7 23.41 -17.06 25.29
N ASP A 8 23.98 -17.84 24.38
CA ASP A 8 25.03 -17.56 23.41
C ASP A 8 25.70 -16.17 23.37
N PHE A 9 27.02 -16.28 23.26
CA PHE A 9 27.90 -15.54 22.34
C PHE A 9 28.00 -14.03 22.48
N ALA A 10 28.82 -13.68 23.46
CA ALA A 10 30.07 -12.97 23.25
C ALA A 10 30.51 -12.68 21.78
N ILE A 11 30.69 -11.36 21.54
CA ILE A 11 31.86 -10.70 20.94
C ILE A 11 32.08 -10.85 19.44
N LEU A 12 32.07 -9.70 18.73
CA LEU A 12 33.11 -9.34 17.77
C LEU A 12 33.22 -7.80 17.61
N ARG A 13 34.34 -7.26 18.10
CA ARG A 13 35.19 -6.16 17.57
C ARG A 13 34.55 -4.82 17.16
N SER A 14 35.00 -3.73 17.80
CA SER A 14 36.07 -2.84 17.28
C SER A 14 36.32 -1.65 18.21
N GLY A 15 37.59 -1.29 18.36
CA GLY A 15 38.08 -0.18 19.20
C GLY A 15 37.96 1.21 18.55
N PRO A 16 38.64 2.25 19.10
CA PRO A 16 38.00 3.49 19.54
C PRO A 16 38.51 4.75 18.78
N VAL A 17 38.33 5.94 19.42
CA VAL A 17 38.81 7.31 19.08
C VAL A 17 37.64 8.13 18.50
N ILE A 18 37.04 9.12 19.20
CA ILE A 18 37.62 10.37 19.73
C ILE A 18 36.81 10.85 20.97
N ALA A 19 37.52 11.30 22.02
CA ALA A 19 37.04 12.03 23.22
C ALA A 19 36.85 13.54 22.88
N ASP A 20 36.15 14.43 23.58
CA ASP A 20 35.57 14.53 24.93
C ASP A 20 34.53 15.69 24.88
N PRO A 21 33.60 15.83 25.86
CA PRO A 21 32.39 16.62 25.77
C PRO A 21 32.47 17.99 26.46
N GLY A 22 31.93 19.01 25.80
CA GLY A 22 31.64 20.31 26.39
C GLY A 22 30.30 20.31 27.13
N ALA A 23 30.35 20.09 28.44
CA ALA A 23 29.22 20.25 29.36
C ALA A 23 28.93 21.72 29.71
N ARG A 24 27.65 22.14 29.68
CA ARG A 24 26.93 22.98 30.67
C ARG A 24 25.58 23.41 30.08
N ARG A 25 24.46 22.77 30.44
CA ARG A 25 23.58 23.06 31.60
C ARG A 25 23.06 24.52 31.72
N SER A 26 21.79 24.65 31.31
CA SER A 26 20.69 25.25 32.07
C SER A 26 20.35 26.75 31.84
N ILE A 27 19.05 27.01 31.60
CA ILE A 27 18.15 27.96 32.30
C ILE A 27 17.19 28.75 31.36
N ALA A 28 15.90 28.77 31.77
CA ALA A 28 14.79 29.70 31.48
C ALA A 28 14.23 29.72 30.04
N ILE A 29 12.99 29.29 29.76
CA ILE A 29 11.66 29.73 30.25
C ILE A 29 11.33 31.20 29.89
N MET A 30 10.32 31.32 29.02
CA MET A 30 9.43 32.47 28.72
C MET A 30 10.02 33.79 28.17
N SER A 31 9.69 34.05 26.90
CA SER A 31 9.53 35.39 26.31
C SER A 31 8.56 35.19 25.14
N TRP A 32 7.25 35.45 25.20
CA TRP A 32 6.49 36.62 25.64
C TRP A 32 6.78 37.90 24.84
N VAL A 33 6.45 37.89 23.54
CA VAL A 33 5.83 39.08 22.92
C VAL A 33 4.96 38.68 21.73
N ALA A 34 3.65 38.68 21.97
CA ALA A 34 2.67 38.93 20.94
C ALA A 34 2.84 40.35 20.41
N ARG A 35 2.86 40.54 19.08
CA ARG A 35 2.34 41.76 18.44
C ARG A 35 1.66 41.41 17.12
N PHE A 36 0.34 41.49 17.18
CA PHE A 36 -0.61 41.53 16.07
C PHE A 36 -0.35 42.71 15.13
N THR A 37 -1.05 42.67 13.99
CA THR A 37 -1.37 43.74 13.01
C THR A 37 -0.35 44.03 11.91
N VAL A 38 -0.70 43.63 10.67
CA VAL A 38 -1.14 44.56 9.59
C VAL A 38 -2.04 43.79 8.58
N PRO A 39 -3.30 44.18 8.36
CA PRO A 39 -4.06 43.80 7.17
C PRO A 39 -3.80 44.85 6.07
N LEU A 40 -3.33 44.43 4.90
CA LEU A 40 -3.36 45.28 3.71
C LEU A 40 -4.24 44.63 2.66
N THR A 41 -5.45 45.19 2.60
CA THR A 41 -6.48 45.03 1.58
C THR A 41 -5.96 45.33 0.17
N ALA A 42 -6.20 44.35 -0.71
CA ALA A 42 -6.73 44.46 -2.07
C ALA A 42 -6.17 45.54 -3.01
N CYS A 43 -5.52 45.09 -4.10
CA CYS A 43 -5.87 45.47 -5.48
C CYS A 43 -5.07 44.66 -6.54
N CYS A 44 -5.81 44.22 -7.57
CA CYS A 44 -5.37 43.89 -8.94
C CYS A 44 -4.76 42.51 -9.27
N VAL A 45 -5.21 42.02 -10.43
CA VAL A 45 -5.22 40.66 -10.95
C VAL A 45 -4.02 40.38 -11.85
N SER A 46 -3.43 39.18 -11.76
CA SER A 46 -2.93 38.46 -12.95
C SER A 46 -2.66 36.98 -12.64
N ALA A 47 -3.26 36.11 -13.44
CA ALA A 47 -3.16 34.67 -13.41
C ALA A 47 -1.75 34.16 -13.73
N VAL A 48 -1.30 33.14 -13.00
CA VAL A 48 -0.47 32.05 -13.55
C VAL A 48 -0.99 30.74 -12.99
N ALA A 49 -1.61 29.99 -13.88
CA ALA A 49 -2.04 28.61 -13.71
C ALA A 49 -0.85 27.65 -13.89
N LEU A 50 -1.01 26.43 -13.35
CA LEU A 50 -0.26 25.20 -13.65
C LEU A 50 1.20 25.26 -13.16
N VAL A 51 1.67 24.39 -12.26
CA VAL A 51 1.93 22.96 -12.49
C VAL A 51 2.09 22.30 -11.11
N GLY A 52 1.38 21.20 -10.86
CA GLY A 52 1.53 20.46 -9.61
C GLY A 52 0.39 19.51 -9.25
N ALA A 53 -0.59 19.30 -10.13
CA ALA A 53 -1.49 18.15 -10.02
C ALA A 53 -0.76 16.89 -10.47
N TRP A 54 0.21 16.44 -9.67
CA TRP A 54 0.82 15.12 -9.85
C TRP A 54 -0.19 14.08 -9.40
N ILE A 55 -0.91 13.53 -10.38
CA ILE A 55 -1.52 12.20 -10.41
C ILE A 55 -2.07 11.77 -9.04
N ALA A 56 -3.29 12.22 -8.74
CA ALA A 56 -4.14 11.36 -7.95
C ALA A 56 -4.33 10.09 -8.80
N PRO A 57 -3.96 8.87 -8.35
CA PRO A 57 -4.68 7.73 -8.86
C PRO A 57 -6.13 8.05 -8.51
N ALA A 58 -6.97 8.26 -9.53
CA ALA A 58 -8.38 8.06 -9.27
C ALA A 58 -8.44 6.69 -8.56
N PRO A 59 -9.16 6.55 -7.44
CA PRO A 59 -9.72 5.24 -7.19
C PRO A 59 -10.61 5.03 -8.40
N ALA A 60 -10.05 4.47 -9.47
CA ALA A 60 -10.81 3.66 -10.37
C ALA A 60 -11.37 2.65 -9.39
N ASN A 61 -12.63 2.88 -9.00
CA ASN A 61 -13.48 1.82 -8.54
C ASN A 61 -13.61 0.93 -9.78
N ALA A 62 -12.51 0.26 -10.15
CA ALA A 62 -12.47 -0.80 -11.11
C ALA A 62 -13.56 -1.73 -10.60
N ASP A 63 -14.55 -2.00 -11.45
CA ASP A 63 -15.91 -2.25 -11.01
C ASP A 63 -15.97 -3.49 -10.11
N ASP A 64 -15.77 -3.31 -8.81
CA ASP A 64 -15.71 -4.40 -7.84
C ASP A 64 -17.04 -5.15 -7.81
N SER A 65 -18.14 -4.42 -8.07
CA SER A 65 -19.47 -5.00 -8.17
C SER A 65 -19.61 -5.80 -9.47
N GLY A 66 -19.18 -5.25 -10.60
CA GLY A 66 -19.13 -5.93 -11.90
C GLY A 66 -18.27 -7.18 -11.87
N PHE A 67 -17.07 -7.09 -11.30
CA PHE A 67 -16.14 -8.20 -11.08
C PHE A 67 -16.78 -9.31 -10.25
N MET A 68 -17.35 -9.00 -9.08
CA MET A 68 -18.01 -10.02 -8.26
C MET A 68 -19.27 -10.57 -8.94
N LYS A 69 -20.02 -9.75 -9.68
CA LYS A 69 -21.18 -10.19 -10.45
C LYS A 69 -20.77 -11.13 -11.58
N TYR A 70 -19.68 -10.85 -12.30
CA TYR A 70 -19.11 -11.70 -13.33
C TYR A 70 -18.74 -13.07 -12.75
N LEU A 71 -18.00 -13.08 -11.64
CA LEU A 71 -17.63 -14.32 -10.97
C LEU A 71 -18.86 -15.15 -10.59
N ASN A 72 -19.85 -14.52 -9.97
CA ASN A 72 -21.08 -15.20 -9.57
C ASN A 72 -21.87 -15.73 -10.78
N SER A 73 -21.95 -15.00 -11.89
CA SER A 73 -22.65 -15.46 -13.09
C SER A 73 -21.89 -16.54 -13.88
N HIS A 74 -20.58 -16.69 -13.65
CA HIS A 74 -19.73 -17.68 -14.33
C HIS A 74 -19.36 -18.87 -13.43
N GLY A 75 -20.10 -19.08 -12.33
CA GLY A 75 -19.96 -20.29 -11.51
C GLY A 75 -18.77 -20.27 -10.55
N TYR A 76 -18.34 -19.09 -10.11
CA TYR A 76 -17.33 -18.96 -9.06
C TYR A 76 -17.84 -19.61 -7.77
N THR A 77 -17.14 -20.66 -7.35
CA THR A 77 -17.46 -21.47 -6.16
C THR A 77 -16.19 -21.86 -5.41
N ALA A 78 -15.10 -21.13 -5.63
CA ALA A 78 -13.78 -21.47 -5.12
C ALA A 78 -13.73 -21.44 -3.59
N ARG A 79 -13.04 -22.43 -3.03
CA ARG A 79 -12.84 -22.63 -1.59
C ARG A 79 -11.38 -23.04 -1.38
N TYR A 80 -10.76 -22.60 -0.29
CA TYR A 80 -9.40 -23.06 0.02
C TYR A 80 -9.36 -24.57 0.26
N ALA A 81 -8.16 -25.14 0.30
CA ALA A 81 -7.97 -26.51 0.73
C ALA A 81 -8.60 -26.71 2.12
N GLY A 82 -9.37 -27.79 2.28
CA GLY A 82 -10.15 -28.02 3.51
C GLY A 82 -11.54 -27.39 3.52
N ASP A 83 -12.05 -26.95 2.35
CA ASP A 83 -13.42 -26.45 2.16
C ASP A 83 -13.72 -25.13 2.89
N GLU A 84 -12.69 -24.35 3.20
CA GLU A 84 -12.83 -23.02 3.82
C GLU A 84 -13.29 -21.98 2.78
N PRO A 85 -14.33 -21.18 3.06
CA PRO A 85 -14.81 -20.19 2.11
C PRO A 85 -13.77 -19.10 1.89
N ILE A 86 -13.53 -18.73 0.64
CA ILE A 86 -12.70 -17.57 0.31
C ILE A 86 -13.57 -16.32 0.48
N SER A 87 -13.11 -15.38 1.30
CA SER A 87 -13.86 -14.15 1.55
C SER A 87 -13.89 -13.25 0.31
N GLU A 88 -15.03 -12.63 0.02
CA GLU A 88 -15.19 -11.70 -1.10
C GLU A 88 -14.11 -10.58 -1.13
N PRO A 89 -13.73 -9.93 -0.01
CA PRO A 89 -12.62 -8.98 0.00
C PRO A 89 -11.30 -9.57 -0.49
N SER A 90 -10.99 -10.82 -0.15
CA SER A 90 -9.77 -11.50 -0.63
C SER A 90 -9.82 -11.73 -2.13
N VAL A 91 -10.99 -12.13 -2.67
CA VAL A 91 -11.18 -12.34 -4.11
C VAL A 91 -10.99 -11.03 -4.89
N ARG A 92 -11.58 -9.93 -4.40
CA ARG A 92 -11.37 -8.60 -4.98
C ARG A 92 -9.91 -8.20 -4.96
N ALA A 93 -9.24 -8.34 -3.82
CA ALA A 93 -7.82 -8.01 -3.70
C ALA A 93 -6.97 -8.79 -4.71
N LEU A 94 -7.25 -10.09 -4.92
CA LEU A 94 -6.58 -10.87 -5.94
C LEU A 94 -6.88 -10.34 -7.35
N GLY A 95 -8.14 -10.03 -7.68
CA GLY A 95 -8.52 -9.47 -8.98
C GLY A 95 -7.73 -8.19 -9.32
N HIS A 96 -7.63 -7.26 -8.37
CA HIS A 96 -6.81 -6.05 -8.52
C HIS A 96 -5.31 -6.36 -8.69
N MET A 97 -4.79 -7.34 -7.96
CA MET A 97 -3.39 -7.75 -8.11
C MET A 97 -3.10 -8.38 -9.48
N ILE A 98 -4.02 -9.19 -9.99
CA ILE A 98 -3.93 -9.75 -11.35
C ILE A 98 -3.92 -8.62 -12.37
N CYS A 99 -4.81 -7.64 -12.19
CA CYS A 99 -4.90 -6.48 -13.05
C CYS A 99 -3.60 -5.68 -13.13
N GLU A 100 -2.99 -5.43 -11.98
CA GLU A 100 -1.73 -4.71 -11.91
C GLU A 100 -0.59 -5.47 -12.59
N ASN A 101 -0.54 -6.79 -12.41
CA ASN A 101 0.43 -7.63 -13.12
C ASN A 101 0.22 -7.60 -14.64
N LEU A 102 -1.03 -7.58 -15.12
CA LEU A 102 -1.34 -7.47 -16.54
C LEU A 102 -0.88 -6.13 -17.12
N ARG A 103 -1.08 -5.01 -16.40
CA ARG A 103 -0.61 -3.68 -16.80
C ARG A 103 0.90 -3.60 -17.02
N VAL A 104 1.67 -4.37 -16.26
CA VAL A 104 3.14 -4.45 -16.41
C VAL A 104 3.59 -5.58 -17.36
N GLY A 105 2.67 -6.15 -18.15
CA GLY A 105 2.98 -7.13 -19.19
C GLY A 105 3.15 -8.57 -18.70
N ARG A 106 2.75 -8.90 -17.46
CA ARG A 106 2.78 -10.28 -16.95
C ARG A 106 1.49 -11.00 -17.29
N SER A 107 1.57 -11.92 -18.25
CA SER A 107 0.42 -12.72 -18.68
C SER A 107 -0.12 -13.60 -17.54
N VAL A 108 -1.41 -13.95 -17.63
CA VAL A 108 -2.08 -14.86 -16.67
C VAL A 108 -1.36 -16.20 -16.55
N ALA A 109 -0.86 -16.73 -17.68
CA ALA A 109 -0.12 -18.00 -17.70
C ALA A 109 1.18 -17.96 -16.87
N VAL A 110 1.85 -16.80 -16.82
CA VAL A 110 3.05 -16.60 -15.98
C VAL A 110 2.67 -16.42 -14.52
N GLN A 111 1.51 -15.82 -14.23
CA GLN A 111 1.04 -15.58 -12.87
C GLN A 111 0.52 -16.87 -12.20
N ALA A 112 -0.27 -17.68 -12.90
CA ALA A 112 -1.03 -18.80 -12.34
C ALA A 112 -0.23 -19.79 -11.46
N PRO A 113 1.02 -20.19 -11.82
CA PRO A 113 1.82 -21.09 -10.99
C PRO A 113 2.17 -20.52 -9.60
N ASN A 114 2.11 -19.19 -9.43
CA ASN A 114 2.43 -18.51 -8.17
C ASN A 114 1.24 -18.47 -7.20
N TYR A 115 0.06 -18.92 -7.62
CA TYR A 115 -1.17 -18.89 -6.82
C TYR A 115 -1.79 -20.29 -6.64
N PRO A 116 -1.04 -21.28 -6.13
CA PRO A 116 -1.55 -22.66 -6.00
C PRO A 116 -2.70 -22.79 -4.99
N ALA A 117 -2.81 -21.84 -4.05
CA ALA A 117 -3.89 -21.80 -3.07
C ALA A 117 -5.19 -21.15 -3.58
N TRP A 118 -5.22 -20.71 -4.85
CA TRP A 118 -6.37 -20.03 -5.44
C TRP A 118 -7.04 -20.92 -6.50
N PRO A 119 -8.06 -21.70 -6.11
CA PRO A 119 -8.85 -22.45 -7.07
C PRO A 119 -9.54 -21.48 -8.03
N GLN A 120 -9.76 -21.95 -9.25
CA GLN A 120 -10.37 -21.15 -10.31
C GLN A 120 -9.64 -19.82 -10.58
N PHE A 121 -8.32 -19.73 -10.31
CA PHE A 121 -7.52 -18.53 -10.60
C PHE A 121 -7.74 -17.98 -12.02
N THR A 122 -7.85 -18.85 -13.03
CA THR A 122 -8.12 -18.44 -14.41
C THR A 122 -9.45 -17.70 -14.56
N LEU A 123 -10.51 -18.13 -13.88
CA LEU A 123 -11.80 -17.43 -13.88
C LEU A 123 -11.71 -16.07 -13.19
N ILE A 124 -10.96 -15.99 -12.08
CA ILE A 124 -10.67 -14.73 -11.40
C ILE A 124 -9.90 -13.78 -12.32
N ALA A 125 -8.93 -14.30 -13.07
CA ALA A 125 -8.14 -13.52 -14.01
C ALA A 125 -8.96 -13.04 -15.21
N GLU A 126 -9.86 -13.86 -15.73
CA GLU A 126 -10.80 -13.50 -16.79
C GLU A 126 -11.72 -12.36 -16.32
N ALA A 127 -12.37 -12.52 -15.15
CA ALA A 127 -13.20 -11.47 -14.57
C ALA A 127 -12.41 -10.16 -14.36
N ALA A 128 -11.15 -10.26 -13.88
CA ALA A 128 -10.30 -9.09 -13.70
C ALA A 128 -9.97 -8.39 -15.03
N GLN A 129 -9.66 -9.14 -16.09
CA GLN A 129 -9.42 -8.58 -17.43
C GLN A 129 -10.63 -7.81 -17.95
N HIS A 130 -11.82 -8.40 -17.82
CA HIS A 130 -13.06 -7.82 -18.33
C HIS A 130 -13.54 -6.60 -17.53
N GLU A 131 -13.54 -6.71 -16.20
CA GLU A 131 -14.23 -5.73 -15.33
C GLU A 131 -13.27 -4.76 -14.65
N LEU A 132 -12.04 -5.19 -14.33
CA LEU A 132 -11.06 -4.38 -13.60
C LEU A 132 -9.99 -3.74 -14.50
N CYS A 133 -9.72 -4.32 -15.66
CA CYS A 133 -8.66 -3.91 -16.59
C CYS A 133 -9.14 -3.67 -18.04
N PRO A 134 -10.24 -2.93 -18.25
CA PRO A 134 -10.80 -2.80 -19.59
C PRO A 134 -9.79 -2.17 -20.56
N GLY A 135 -9.60 -2.83 -21.72
CA GLY A 135 -8.73 -2.35 -22.81
C GLY A 135 -7.27 -2.79 -22.74
N LEU A 136 -6.91 -3.68 -21.81
CA LEU A 136 -5.63 -4.41 -21.83
C LEU A 136 -5.69 -5.67 -22.70
#